data_AF-A0A355FSV6-F1
#
_entry.id   AF-A0A355FSV6-F1
#
_cell.length_a   1.000
_cell.length_b   1.000
_cell.length_c   1.000
_cell.angle_alpha   90.00
_cell.angle_beta   90.00
_cell.angle_gamma   90.00
#
_symmetry.space_group_name_H-M   'P 1'
#
loop_
_entity.id
_entity.type
_entity.pdbx_description
1 polymer ?
#
loop_
_entity_poly.entity_id
_entity_poly.type
_entity_poly.pdbx_seq_one_letter_code
_entity_poly.pdbx_strand_id
1 'polypeptide(L)'
;MMKYLLFSLPLFVLAGCSSNANNADYKKNLATAQAVLAAHSTADYDTWSSLHHEDAVIWDANYGSASMTRDEAAVLYASHHEAIDGIDGSDAVWLPGVDTLTLEADGSVRAYINWKGTARATGVAIDLRAYHYWNFKDGKVVAEGNYYDAGGLIAAASPKTTTLSILHEVEDFDRWAAAWAEGSENVKNFAEMGVTARIFQSTDPKRPQDVNILFDIMDMEAWNAAQGTPEMVSNAESHGVIMSTISSYEER
;
A
#
# COMPACT_ATOMS: atom_id res chain seq x y z
N MET A 1 -23.15 -64.79 50.59
CA MET A 1 -22.08 -63.89 51.06
C MET A 1 -20.99 -63.82 50.01
N MET A 2 -20.88 -62.71 49.29
CA MET A 2 -19.60 -62.18 48.80
C MET A 2 -19.84 -60.70 48.46
N LYS A 3 -19.03 -59.85 49.09
CA LYS A 3 -18.96 -58.39 49.07
C LYS A 3 -19.09 -57.79 47.66
N TYR A 4 -20.09 -56.95 47.43
CA TYR A 4 -20.03 -55.95 46.34
C TYR A 4 -19.18 -54.79 46.83
N LEU A 5 -17.99 -54.65 46.26
CA LEU A 5 -17.08 -53.54 46.54
C LEU A 5 -17.65 -52.29 45.85
N LEU A 6 -18.32 -51.43 46.64
CA LEU A 6 -18.70 -50.08 46.24
C LEU A 6 -17.42 -49.29 45.91
N PHE A 7 -17.12 -49.13 44.62
CA PHE A 7 -16.18 -48.12 44.15
C PHE A 7 -16.97 -46.83 43.94
N SER A 8 -17.11 -46.03 45.01
CA SER A 8 -17.63 -44.67 44.91
C SER A 8 -16.56 -43.82 44.23
N LEU A 9 -16.68 -43.67 42.90
CA LEU A 9 -15.93 -42.69 42.14
C LEU A 9 -16.37 -41.29 42.62
N PRO A 10 -15.48 -40.44 43.18
CA PRO A 10 -15.86 -39.07 43.42
C PRO A 10 -16.00 -38.40 42.05
N LEU A 11 -17.24 -38.07 41.71
CA LEU A 11 -17.58 -37.24 40.56
C LEU A 11 -17.00 -35.84 40.83
N PHE A 12 -15.71 -35.65 40.56
CA PHE A 12 -15.13 -34.33 40.38
C PHE A 12 -15.81 -33.74 39.15
N VAL A 13 -16.87 -32.95 39.39
CA VAL A 13 -17.43 -32.04 38.39
C VAL A 13 -16.30 -31.07 38.07
N LEU A 14 -15.59 -31.33 36.98
CA LEU A 14 -14.80 -30.33 36.29
C LEU A 14 -15.78 -29.26 35.82
N ALA A 15 -16.03 -28.26 36.65
CA ALA A 15 -16.59 -26.97 36.23
C ALA A 15 -15.49 -26.24 35.43
N GLY A 16 -15.18 -26.78 34.26
CA GLY A 16 -14.19 -26.26 33.32
C GLY A 16 -14.90 -25.89 32.02
N CYS A 17 -15.86 -24.98 32.12
CA CYS A 17 -16.45 -24.24 31.02
C CYS A 17 -17.01 -22.95 31.65
N SER A 18 -16.14 -22.01 32.01
CA SER A 18 -16.56 -20.61 31.96
C SER A 18 -16.93 -20.37 30.50
N SER A 19 -18.23 -20.27 30.25
CA SER A 19 -18.73 -19.96 28.93
C SER A 19 -18.31 -18.52 28.61
N ASN A 20 -17.29 -18.34 27.79
CA ASN A 20 -16.95 -17.06 27.12
C ASN A 20 -18.06 -16.60 26.14
N ALA A 21 -19.26 -17.16 26.26
CA ALA A 21 -20.35 -17.15 25.31
C ALA A 21 -21.20 -15.87 25.35
N ASN A 22 -20.88 -14.88 26.18
CA ASN A 22 -21.68 -13.64 26.29
C ASN A 22 -20.85 -12.44 26.78
N ASN A 23 -19.75 -12.10 26.10
CA ASN A 23 -19.22 -10.75 26.27
C ASN A 23 -20.20 -9.76 25.59
N ALA A 24 -21.02 -9.10 26.41
CA ALA A 24 -22.01 -8.13 25.96
C ALA A 24 -21.35 -6.90 25.32
N ASP A 25 -20.16 -6.53 25.77
CA ASP A 25 -19.39 -5.42 25.22
C ASP A 25 -18.89 -5.74 23.81
N TYR A 26 -18.40 -6.96 23.55
CA TYR A 26 -18.05 -7.41 22.20
C TYR A 26 -19.25 -7.29 21.26
N LYS A 27 -20.42 -7.81 21.65
CA LYS A 27 -21.63 -7.74 20.82
C LYS A 27 -22.04 -6.29 20.53
N LYS A 28 -21.91 -5.40 21.51
CA LYS A 28 -22.19 -3.98 21.35
C LYS A 28 -21.18 -3.30 20.42
N ASN A 29 -19.90 -3.58 20.60
CA ASN A 29 -18.81 -2.94 19.88
C ASN A 29 -18.62 -3.48 18.46
N LEU A 30 -19.06 -4.72 18.19
CA LEU A 30 -19.02 -5.34 16.86
C LEU A 30 -19.75 -4.48 15.82
N ALA A 31 -20.91 -3.93 16.17
CA ALA A 31 -21.66 -3.06 15.27
C ALA A 31 -20.87 -1.79 14.91
N THR A 32 -20.16 -1.19 15.87
CA THR A 32 -19.28 -0.04 15.62
C THR A 32 -18.11 -0.43 14.71
N ALA A 33 -17.46 -1.57 14.95
CA ALA A 33 -16.35 -2.03 14.11
C ALA A 33 -16.78 -2.31 12.65
N GLN A 34 -17.96 -2.93 12.48
CA GLN A 34 -18.54 -3.18 11.16
C GLN A 34 -18.88 -1.87 10.45
N ALA A 35 -19.41 -0.87 11.17
CA ALA A 35 -19.68 0.45 10.62
C ALA A 35 -18.39 1.20 10.24
N VAL A 36 -17.31 1.05 11.01
CA VAL A 36 -15.98 1.59 10.69
C VAL A 36 -15.46 1.01 9.36
N LEU A 37 -15.50 -0.32 9.20
CA LEU A 37 -15.06 -0.97 7.96
C LEU A 37 -15.93 -0.58 6.75
N ALA A 38 -17.24 -0.49 6.94
CA ALA A 38 -18.16 -0.06 5.89
C ALA A 38 -17.89 1.39 5.47
N ALA A 39 -17.73 2.30 6.44
CA ALA A 39 -17.40 3.70 6.19
C ALA A 39 -16.08 3.85 5.43
N HIS A 40 -15.03 3.08 5.78
CA HIS A 40 -13.80 3.03 5.00
C HIS A 40 -14.05 2.56 3.57
N SER A 41 -14.80 1.47 3.38
CA SER A 41 -15.07 0.88 2.05
C SER A 41 -15.85 1.84 1.13
N THR A 42 -16.68 2.73 1.70
CA THR A 42 -17.47 3.72 0.96
C THR A 42 -16.89 5.13 0.97
N ALA A 43 -15.64 5.29 1.43
CA ALA A 43 -14.96 6.58 1.57
C ALA A 43 -15.71 7.63 2.44
N ASP A 44 -16.53 7.19 3.41
CA ASP A 44 -17.27 8.07 4.32
C ASP A 44 -16.46 8.34 5.60
N TYR A 45 -15.50 9.26 5.50
CA TYR A 45 -14.59 9.58 6.61
C TYR A 45 -15.20 10.47 7.68
N ASP A 46 -16.33 11.13 7.40
CA ASP A 46 -17.12 11.82 8.42
C ASP A 46 -17.74 10.81 9.38
N THR A 47 -18.40 9.78 8.84
CA THR A 47 -18.92 8.67 9.64
C THR A 47 -17.79 7.92 10.33
N TRP A 48 -16.72 7.57 9.61
CA TRP A 48 -15.56 6.88 10.19
C TRP A 48 -15.01 7.64 11.41
N SER A 49 -14.81 8.96 11.28
CA SER A 49 -14.29 9.81 12.37
C SER A 49 -15.28 9.92 13.54
N SER A 50 -16.59 9.95 13.27
CA SER A 50 -17.61 10.03 14.32
C SER A 50 -17.62 8.79 15.24
N LEU A 51 -17.25 7.62 14.71
CA LEU A 51 -17.17 6.34 15.40
C LEU A 51 -15.88 6.17 16.23
N HIS A 52 -14.92 7.06 16.03
CA HIS A 52 -13.66 7.11 16.77
C HIS A 52 -13.71 8.14 17.90
N HIS A 53 -13.08 7.79 19.02
CA HIS A 53 -12.84 8.71 20.13
C HIS A 53 -11.88 9.82 19.68
N GLU A 54 -11.96 11.01 20.30
CA GLU A 54 -11.08 12.14 19.96
C GLU A 54 -9.60 11.82 20.20
N ASP A 55 -9.29 11.17 21.33
CA ASP A 55 -7.96 10.65 21.67
C ASP A 55 -7.60 9.29 21.02
N ALA A 56 -8.24 8.90 19.92
CA ALA A 56 -7.96 7.60 19.32
C ALA A 56 -6.53 7.52 18.76
N VAL A 57 -5.87 6.36 18.98
CA VAL A 57 -4.52 6.07 18.49
C VAL A 57 -4.60 5.01 17.40
N ILE A 58 -4.17 5.36 16.19
CA ILE A 58 -4.32 4.54 14.99
C ILE A 58 -2.95 4.10 14.47
N TRP A 59 -2.83 2.83 14.07
CA TRP A 59 -1.61 2.27 13.48
C TRP A 59 -1.88 1.73 12.07
N ASP A 60 -1.02 2.08 11.12
CA ASP A 60 -1.03 1.45 9.80
C ASP A 60 -0.13 0.18 9.79
N ALA A 61 -0.14 -0.53 8.67
CA ALA A 61 0.71 -1.71 8.46
C ALA A 61 2.08 -1.39 7.83
N ASN A 62 2.42 -0.12 7.62
CA ASN A 62 3.69 0.26 6.99
C ASN A 62 4.87 -0.05 7.93
N TYR A 63 5.95 -0.56 7.34
CA TYR A 63 7.16 -0.83 8.10
C TYR A 63 7.73 0.47 8.70
N GLY A 64 7.88 0.49 10.03
CA GLY A 64 8.45 1.62 10.75
C GLY A 64 7.49 2.80 10.94
N SER A 65 6.18 2.61 10.76
CA SER A 65 5.20 3.67 10.99
C SER A 65 5.13 4.09 12.46
N ALA A 66 4.74 5.35 12.66
CA ALA A 66 4.35 5.88 13.96
C ALA A 66 2.83 5.82 14.10
N SER A 67 2.34 5.86 15.33
CA SER A 67 0.92 6.04 15.58
C SER A 67 0.43 7.39 15.08
N MET A 68 -0.80 7.41 14.59
CA MET A 68 -1.51 8.61 14.14
C MET A 68 -2.66 8.94 15.08
N THR A 69 -3.04 10.22 15.08
CA THR A 69 -4.35 10.65 15.58
C THR A 69 -5.46 10.17 14.62
N ARG A 70 -6.71 10.25 15.09
CA ARG A 70 -7.90 9.98 14.26
C ARG A 70 -7.90 10.79 12.96
N ASP A 71 -7.65 12.09 13.05
CA ASP A 71 -7.81 12.99 11.91
C ASP A 71 -6.70 12.77 10.87
N GLU A 72 -5.46 12.50 11.31
CA GLU A 72 -4.36 12.10 10.43
C GLU A 72 -4.64 10.77 9.71
N ALA A 73 -5.17 9.78 10.44
CA ALA A 73 -5.53 8.48 9.87
C ALA A 73 -6.68 8.58 8.85
N ALA A 74 -7.68 9.43 9.11
CA ALA A 74 -8.77 9.65 8.16
C ALA A 74 -8.25 10.21 6.82
N VAL A 75 -7.32 11.17 6.87
CA VAL A 75 -6.66 11.71 5.66
C VAL A 75 -5.85 10.64 4.94
N LEU A 76 -5.02 9.88 5.66
CA LEU A 76 -4.22 8.81 5.06
C LEU A 76 -5.13 7.77 4.39
N TYR A 77 -6.13 7.27 5.08
CA TYR A 77 -6.99 6.22 4.54
C TYR A 77 -7.83 6.73 3.37
N ALA A 78 -8.25 8.01 3.36
CA ALA A 78 -8.94 8.59 2.22
C ALA A 78 -8.10 8.53 0.94
N SER A 79 -6.77 8.70 1.04
CA SER A 79 -5.87 8.58 -0.11
C SER A 79 -5.85 7.19 -0.74
N HIS A 80 -6.24 6.13 0.00
CA HIS A 80 -6.36 4.79 -0.60
C HIS A 80 -7.38 4.76 -1.75
N HIS A 81 -8.45 5.56 -1.66
CA HIS A 81 -9.48 5.63 -2.71
C HIS A 81 -9.03 6.42 -3.95
N GLU A 82 -7.92 7.17 -3.85
CA GLU A 82 -7.29 7.78 -5.03
C GLU A 82 -6.54 6.72 -5.84
N ALA A 83 -5.91 5.76 -5.15
CA ALA A 83 -5.08 4.72 -5.74
C ALA A 83 -5.82 3.41 -6.07
N ILE A 84 -6.93 3.12 -5.38
CA ILE A 84 -7.64 1.84 -5.45
C ILE A 84 -9.13 2.07 -5.69
N ASP A 85 -9.64 1.54 -6.78
CA ASP A 85 -11.07 1.50 -7.09
C ASP A 85 -11.75 0.34 -6.39
N GLY A 86 -12.94 0.60 -5.81
CA GLY A 86 -13.85 -0.43 -5.32
C GLY A 86 -13.32 -1.23 -4.12
N ILE A 87 -12.76 -0.54 -3.11
CA ILE A 87 -12.32 -1.16 -1.86
C ILE A 87 -13.48 -1.91 -1.20
N ASP A 88 -13.31 -3.20 -0.96
CA ASP A 88 -14.30 -4.06 -0.31
C ASP A 88 -13.64 -4.97 0.75
N GLY A 89 -14.21 -4.97 1.95
CA GLY A 89 -13.83 -5.87 3.05
C GLY A 89 -15.04 -6.59 3.67
N SER A 90 -16.17 -6.66 2.94
CA SER A 90 -17.44 -7.14 3.48
C SER A 90 -17.47 -8.63 3.86
N ASP A 91 -16.51 -9.43 3.38
CA ASP A 91 -16.35 -10.85 3.72
C ASP A 91 -15.55 -11.10 5.01
N ALA A 92 -15.35 -10.05 5.82
CA ALA A 92 -14.64 -10.11 7.08
C ALA A 92 -15.19 -11.18 8.05
N VAL A 93 -14.28 -11.94 8.64
CA VAL A 93 -14.55 -12.85 9.76
C VAL A 93 -14.27 -12.12 11.06
N TRP A 94 -15.32 -11.90 11.85
CA TRP A 94 -15.27 -11.15 13.09
C TRP A 94 -15.08 -12.05 14.31
N LEU A 95 -14.17 -11.66 15.21
CA LEU A 95 -13.83 -12.39 16.42
C LEU A 95 -13.77 -11.46 17.63
N PRO A 96 -14.10 -11.94 18.83
CA PRO A 96 -13.82 -11.20 20.06
C PRO A 96 -12.30 -11.14 20.28
N GLY A 97 -11.81 -9.96 20.68
CA GLY A 97 -10.48 -9.86 21.28
C GLY A 97 -10.48 -10.37 22.71
N VAL A 98 -9.28 -10.52 23.26
CA VAL A 98 -9.07 -11.06 24.61
C VAL A 98 -8.07 -10.21 25.37
N ASP A 99 -8.27 -10.14 26.68
CA ASP A 99 -7.31 -9.58 27.61
C ASP A 99 -6.06 -10.46 27.66
N THR A 100 -4.89 -9.82 27.57
CA THR A 100 -3.61 -10.54 27.40
C THR A 100 -3.16 -11.32 28.63
N LEU A 101 -3.73 -11.04 29.81
CA LEU A 101 -3.37 -11.70 31.06
C LEU A 101 -4.34 -12.84 31.39
N THR A 102 -5.64 -12.56 31.28
CA THR A 102 -6.71 -13.47 31.66
C THR A 102 -7.14 -14.37 30.51
N LEU A 103 -6.87 -13.98 29.26
CA LEU A 103 -7.34 -14.63 28.02
C LEU A 103 -8.87 -14.63 27.87
N GLU A 104 -9.55 -13.85 28.69
CA GLU A 104 -10.99 -13.64 28.63
C GLU A 104 -11.34 -12.55 27.63
N ALA A 105 -12.53 -12.61 27.04
CA ALA A 105 -12.96 -11.57 26.09
C ALA A 105 -12.99 -10.20 26.78
N ASP A 106 -12.37 -9.18 26.18
CA ASP A 106 -12.18 -7.84 26.77
C ASP A 106 -13.10 -6.76 26.16
N GLY A 107 -14.02 -7.17 25.29
CA GLY A 107 -14.93 -6.27 24.57
C GLY A 107 -14.32 -5.63 23.32
N SER A 108 -13.05 -5.86 23.04
CA SER A 108 -12.42 -5.46 21.78
C SER A 108 -12.83 -6.38 20.63
N VAL A 109 -12.67 -5.90 19.40
CA VAL A 109 -13.08 -6.60 18.18
C VAL A 109 -11.85 -6.85 17.32
N ARG A 110 -11.77 -8.04 16.73
CA ARG A 110 -10.75 -8.44 15.76
C ARG A 110 -11.44 -8.88 14.47
N ALA A 111 -10.80 -8.68 13.34
CA ALA A 111 -11.28 -9.21 12.07
C ALA A 111 -10.15 -9.76 11.21
N TYR A 112 -10.41 -10.92 10.60
CA TYR A 112 -9.68 -11.31 9.40
C TYR A 112 -10.46 -10.76 8.21
N ILE A 113 -9.82 -9.91 7.42
CA ILE A 113 -10.44 -9.23 6.28
C ILE A 113 -9.68 -9.64 5.03
N ASN A 114 -10.39 -9.74 3.91
CA ASN A 114 -9.78 -9.90 2.61
C ASN A 114 -10.10 -8.67 1.76
N TRP A 115 -9.23 -7.65 1.83
CA TRP A 115 -9.37 -6.42 1.08
C TRP A 115 -9.30 -6.70 -0.42
N LYS A 116 -10.38 -6.37 -1.11
CA LYS A 116 -10.49 -6.42 -2.56
C LYS A 116 -10.54 -5.01 -3.12
N GLY A 117 -10.14 -4.89 -4.38
CA GLY A 117 -10.18 -3.64 -5.12
C GLY A 117 -9.45 -3.79 -6.45
N THR A 118 -9.26 -2.68 -7.15
CA THR A 118 -8.43 -2.61 -8.36
C THR A 118 -7.51 -1.41 -8.26
N ALA A 119 -6.21 -1.63 -8.37
CA ALA A 119 -5.25 -0.54 -8.44
C ALA A 119 -5.51 0.33 -9.68
N ARG A 120 -5.81 1.61 -9.50
CA ARG A 120 -6.13 2.54 -10.59
C ARG A 120 -4.99 2.64 -11.60
N ALA A 121 -3.76 2.70 -11.10
CA ALA A 121 -2.59 2.96 -11.94
C ALA A 121 -2.16 1.74 -12.78
N THR A 122 -2.43 0.52 -12.32
CA THR A 122 -1.95 -0.72 -12.98
C THR A 122 -3.07 -1.61 -13.50
N GLY A 123 -4.32 -1.38 -13.09
CA GLY A 123 -5.44 -2.27 -13.34
C GLY A 123 -5.35 -3.62 -12.60
N VAL A 124 -4.35 -3.80 -11.72
CA VAL A 124 -4.16 -5.04 -10.97
C VAL A 124 -5.28 -5.21 -9.95
N ALA A 125 -5.94 -6.35 -9.97
CA ALA A 125 -6.88 -6.72 -8.92
C ALA A 125 -6.15 -6.93 -7.60
N ILE A 126 -6.60 -6.25 -6.55
CA ILE A 126 -6.12 -6.40 -5.19
C ILE A 126 -6.89 -7.53 -4.52
N ASP A 127 -6.15 -8.44 -3.89
CA ASP A 127 -6.65 -9.52 -3.04
C ASP A 127 -5.70 -9.65 -1.84
N LEU A 128 -5.94 -8.82 -0.82
CA LEU A 128 -5.03 -8.59 0.29
C LEU A 128 -5.64 -9.10 1.60
N ARG A 129 -5.00 -10.10 2.19
CA ARG A 129 -5.35 -10.59 3.52
C ARG A 129 -4.84 -9.64 4.59
N ALA A 130 -5.73 -9.23 5.47
CA ALA A 130 -5.43 -8.33 6.57
C ALA A 130 -6.00 -8.86 7.89
N TYR A 131 -5.33 -8.53 8.99
CA TYR A 131 -5.86 -8.66 10.34
C TYR A 131 -6.05 -7.26 10.94
N HIS A 132 -7.27 -6.96 11.36
CA HIS A 132 -7.62 -5.67 11.97
C HIS A 132 -7.99 -5.85 13.43
N TYR A 133 -7.72 -4.82 14.23
CA TYR A 133 -8.15 -4.75 15.61
C TYR A 133 -8.77 -3.39 15.92
N TRP A 134 -9.80 -3.41 16.77
CA TRP A 134 -10.42 -2.22 17.34
C TRP A 134 -10.61 -2.41 18.84
N ASN A 135 -10.11 -1.46 19.62
CA ASN A 135 -10.32 -1.37 21.07
C ASN A 135 -11.27 -0.21 21.34
N PHE A 136 -12.09 -0.32 22.38
CA PHE A 136 -13.22 0.57 22.60
C PHE A 136 -13.18 1.27 23.95
N LYS A 137 -13.69 2.49 23.96
CA LYS A 137 -14.01 3.28 25.15
C LYS A 137 -15.28 4.06 24.86
N ASP A 138 -16.25 3.99 25.77
CA ASP A 138 -17.54 4.68 25.63
C ASP A 138 -18.30 4.35 24.32
N GLY A 139 -18.12 3.13 23.80
CA GLY A 139 -18.73 2.66 22.55
C GLY A 139 -18.09 3.18 21.27
N LYS A 140 -17.01 3.96 21.39
CA LYS A 140 -16.19 4.46 20.28
C LYS A 140 -14.85 3.76 20.23
N VAL A 141 -14.24 3.71 19.05
CA VAL A 141 -12.89 3.16 18.87
C VAL A 141 -11.87 4.12 19.51
N VAL A 142 -11.05 3.61 20.43
CA VAL A 142 -9.96 4.36 21.08
C VAL A 142 -8.57 3.89 20.63
N ALA A 143 -8.48 2.69 20.06
CA ALA A 143 -7.30 2.26 19.33
C ALA A 143 -7.70 1.36 18.15
N GLU A 144 -7.11 1.61 16.99
CA GLU A 144 -7.26 0.79 15.79
C GLU A 144 -5.88 0.47 15.22
N GLY A 145 -5.78 -0.68 14.58
CA GLY A 145 -4.67 -0.93 13.68
C GLY A 145 -4.89 -2.16 12.82
N ASN A 146 -3.97 -2.34 11.89
CA ASN A 146 -4.04 -3.38 10.89
C ASN A 146 -2.66 -3.99 10.62
N TYR A 147 -2.67 -5.26 10.24
CA TYR A 147 -1.49 -6.00 9.80
C TYR A 147 -1.81 -6.64 8.46
N TYR A 148 -1.07 -6.24 7.44
CA TYR A 148 -1.12 -6.81 6.09
C TYR A 148 0.21 -6.56 5.39
N ASP A 149 0.37 -7.12 4.19
CA ASP A 149 1.54 -6.86 3.34
C ASP A 149 1.43 -5.47 2.66
N ALA A 150 1.79 -4.42 3.40
CA ALA A 150 1.73 -3.05 2.88
C ALA A 150 2.71 -2.82 1.72
N GLY A 151 3.89 -3.42 1.79
CA GLY A 151 4.88 -3.37 0.70
C GLY A 151 4.34 -4.02 -0.58
N GLY A 152 3.73 -5.20 -0.45
CA GLY A 152 3.06 -5.88 -1.56
C GLY A 152 1.89 -5.10 -2.14
N LEU A 153 1.07 -4.45 -1.29
CA LEU A 153 -0.01 -3.57 -1.75
C LEU A 153 0.54 -2.38 -2.55
N ILE A 154 1.54 -1.68 -2.02
CA ILE A 154 2.20 -0.56 -2.71
C ILE A 154 2.80 -1.03 -4.03
N ALA A 155 3.48 -2.16 -4.06
CA ALA A 155 4.08 -2.72 -5.28
C ALA A 155 3.02 -3.11 -6.33
N ALA A 156 1.86 -3.62 -5.91
CA ALA A 156 0.75 -3.93 -6.81
C ALA A 156 0.06 -2.67 -7.35
N ALA A 157 -0.03 -1.63 -6.52
CA ALA A 157 -0.65 -0.35 -6.87
C ALA A 157 0.26 0.57 -7.69
N SER A 158 1.58 0.41 -7.59
CA SER A 158 2.56 1.24 -8.28
C SER A 158 2.67 0.86 -9.76
N PRO A 159 2.71 1.82 -10.70
CA PRO A 159 2.99 1.57 -12.10
C PRO A 159 4.23 0.69 -12.28
N LYS A 160 4.12 -0.35 -13.10
CA LYS A 160 5.31 -1.06 -13.57
C LYS A 160 5.93 -0.25 -14.69
N THR A 161 7.21 0.08 -14.54
CA THR A 161 7.99 0.73 -15.59
C THR A 161 8.95 -0.27 -16.20
N THR A 162 9.14 -0.20 -17.52
CA THR A 162 10.30 -0.79 -18.19
C THR A 162 11.44 0.22 -18.13
N THR A 163 12.59 -0.19 -17.61
CA THR A 163 13.78 0.66 -17.60
C THR A 163 14.58 0.44 -18.88
N LEU A 164 14.71 1.48 -19.69
CA LEU A 164 15.55 1.52 -20.90
C LEU A 164 16.80 2.36 -20.62
N SER A 165 17.97 1.75 -20.74
CA SER A 165 19.25 2.44 -20.73
C SER A 165 19.64 2.83 -22.15
N ILE A 166 19.89 4.12 -22.37
CA ILE A 166 20.41 4.64 -23.64
C ILE A 166 21.78 5.25 -23.39
N LEU A 167 22.80 4.63 -23.95
CA LEU A 167 24.18 5.14 -23.93
C LEU A 167 24.50 5.79 -25.27
N HIS A 168 25.04 7.00 -25.24
CA HIS A 168 25.44 7.75 -26.42
C HIS A 168 26.50 8.80 -26.07
N GLU A 169 27.12 9.36 -27.10
CA GLU A 169 28.00 10.51 -26.98
C GLU A 169 27.22 11.81 -27.23
N VAL A 170 27.64 12.90 -26.57
CA VAL A 170 27.08 14.25 -26.76
C VAL A 170 28.15 15.25 -27.16
N GLU A 171 27.77 16.26 -27.95
CA GLU A 171 28.69 17.34 -28.36
C GLU A 171 29.21 18.15 -27.17
N ASP A 172 28.32 18.43 -26.22
CA ASP A 172 28.59 19.23 -25.01
C ASP A 172 27.70 18.72 -23.87
N PHE A 173 28.32 18.26 -22.78
CA PHE A 173 27.62 17.68 -21.65
C PHE A 173 26.71 18.68 -20.94
N ASP A 174 27.17 19.92 -20.72
CA ASP A 174 26.42 20.90 -19.94
C ASP A 174 25.14 21.33 -20.67
N ARG A 175 25.23 21.53 -22.00
CA ARG A 175 24.06 21.76 -22.86
C ARG A 175 23.08 20.59 -22.82
N TRP A 176 23.58 19.36 -22.95
CA TRP A 176 22.73 18.18 -22.94
C TRP A 176 22.08 17.97 -21.56
N ALA A 177 22.83 18.12 -20.47
CA ALA A 177 22.33 18.01 -19.11
C ALA A 177 21.30 19.09 -18.77
N ALA A 178 21.46 20.32 -19.28
CA ALA A 178 20.48 21.39 -19.13
C ALA A 178 19.12 21.04 -19.79
N ALA A 179 19.13 20.28 -20.89
CA ALA A 179 17.91 19.77 -21.50
C ALA A 179 17.17 18.77 -20.61
N TRP A 180 17.86 18.12 -19.66
CA TRP A 180 17.31 17.15 -18.71
C TRP A 180 17.22 17.68 -17.28
N ALA A 181 17.46 18.98 -17.06
CA ALA A 181 17.29 19.60 -15.77
C ALA A 181 15.81 19.63 -15.35
N GLU A 182 15.55 19.59 -14.04
CA GLU A 182 14.19 19.67 -13.50
C GLU A 182 13.43 20.90 -14.06
N GLY A 183 12.23 20.66 -14.59
CA GLY A 183 11.39 21.70 -15.18
C GLY A 183 11.71 22.09 -16.63
N SER A 184 12.72 21.48 -17.26
CA SER A 184 12.98 21.64 -18.69
C SER A 184 11.80 21.18 -19.54
N GLU A 185 11.75 21.63 -20.80
CA GLU A 185 10.74 21.20 -21.76
C GLU A 185 10.86 19.69 -22.05
N ASN A 186 12.07 19.16 -22.16
CA ASN A 186 12.29 17.74 -22.40
C ASN A 186 11.75 16.87 -21.25
N VAL A 187 12.01 17.26 -19.99
CA VAL A 187 11.48 16.53 -18.82
C VAL A 187 9.95 16.56 -18.80
N LYS A 188 9.32 17.69 -19.15
CA LYS A 188 7.86 17.81 -19.21
C LYS A 188 7.26 16.94 -20.31
N ASN A 189 7.79 17.02 -21.53
CA ASN A 189 7.28 16.28 -22.67
C ASN A 189 7.37 14.76 -22.44
N PHE A 190 8.48 14.27 -21.88
CA PHE A 190 8.63 12.85 -21.55
C PHE A 190 7.74 12.44 -20.37
N ALA A 191 7.53 13.31 -19.37
CA ALA A 191 6.59 13.02 -18.28
C ALA A 191 5.15 12.90 -18.77
N GLU A 192 4.72 13.69 -19.76
CA GLU A 192 3.41 13.56 -20.40
C GLU A 192 3.22 12.21 -21.11
N MET A 193 4.32 11.58 -21.54
CA MET A 193 4.34 10.23 -22.10
C MET A 193 4.47 9.12 -21.04
N GLY A 194 4.44 9.46 -19.74
CA GLY A 194 4.67 8.50 -18.66
C GLY A 194 6.12 7.99 -18.58
N VAL A 195 7.08 8.83 -18.99
CA VAL A 195 8.51 8.53 -18.94
C VAL A 195 9.21 9.44 -17.94
N THR A 196 9.98 8.85 -17.03
CA THR A 196 10.93 9.59 -16.19
C THR A 196 12.36 9.29 -16.59
N ALA A 197 13.27 10.23 -16.35
CA ALA A 197 14.64 10.16 -16.83
C ALA A 197 15.67 10.35 -15.71
N ARG A 198 16.73 9.55 -15.73
CA ARG A 198 17.90 9.69 -14.86
C ARG A 198 19.16 9.75 -15.73
N ILE A 199 19.91 10.84 -15.62
CA ILE A 199 21.10 11.07 -16.45
C ILE A 199 22.39 10.75 -15.70
N PHE A 200 23.38 10.27 -16.44
CA PHE A 200 24.70 9.90 -15.94
C PHE A 200 25.75 10.38 -16.93
N GLN A 201 26.80 11.04 -16.41
CA GLN A 201 28.01 11.31 -17.17
C GLN A 201 29.02 10.21 -16.91
N SER A 202 29.80 9.86 -17.92
CA SER A 202 31.00 9.05 -17.76
C SER A 202 31.95 9.67 -16.74
N THR A 203 32.51 8.84 -15.88
CA THR A 203 33.56 9.23 -14.92
C THR A 203 34.96 9.06 -15.50
N ASP A 204 35.09 8.54 -16.73
CA ASP A 204 36.37 8.46 -17.44
C ASP A 204 36.72 9.86 -17.99
N PRO A 205 37.79 10.52 -17.50
CA PRO A 205 38.18 11.84 -17.98
C PRO A 205 38.60 11.87 -19.46
N LYS A 206 38.82 10.72 -20.08
CA LYS A 206 39.10 10.64 -21.54
C LYS A 206 37.84 10.59 -22.39
N ARG A 207 36.68 10.37 -21.76
CA ARG A 207 35.39 10.22 -22.42
C ARG A 207 34.30 11.04 -21.72
N PRO A 208 34.50 12.35 -21.46
CA PRO A 208 33.51 13.18 -20.76
C PRO A 208 32.21 13.37 -21.55
N GLN A 209 32.23 13.11 -22.86
CA GLN A 209 31.08 13.15 -23.76
C GLN A 209 30.20 11.89 -23.70
N ASP A 210 30.70 10.80 -23.13
CA ASP A 210 29.89 9.59 -22.96
C ASP A 210 28.86 9.83 -21.85
N VAL A 211 27.59 9.61 -22.18
CA VAL A 211 26.49 9.70 -21.22
C VAL A 211 25.63 8.45 -21.27
N ASN A 212 24.90 8.22 -20.18
CA ASN A 212 23.81 7.26 -20.13
C ASN A 212 22.56 8.00 -19.63
N ILE A 213 21.42 7.70 -20.23
CA ILE A 213 20.12 8.10 -19.72
C ILE A 213 19.28 6.85 -19.49
N LEU A 214 18.78 6.70 -18.26
CA LEU A 214 17.82 5.66 -17.91
C LEU A 214 16.43 6.27 -18.03
N PHE A 215 15.61 5.71 -18.91
CA PHE A 215 14.20 6.00 -19.02
C PHE A 215 13.39 4.94 -18.31
N ASP A 216 12.61 5.34 -17.30
CA ASP A 216 11.61 4.48 -16.69
C ASP A 216 10.27 4.77 -17.38
N ILE A 217 9.80 3.81 -18.18
CA ILE A 217 8.71 3.97 -19.15
C ILE A 217 7.48 3.20 -18.66
N MET A 218 6.37 3.91 -18.42
CA MET A 218 5.11 3.30 -18.01
C MET A 218 4.33 2.68 -19.19
N ASP A 219 4.41 3.31 -20.37
CA ASP A 219 3.69 2.89 -21.57
C ASP A 219 4.68 2.60 -22.71
N MET A 220 5.06 1.32 -22.81
CA MET A 220 5.96 0.87 -23.88
C MET A 220 5.34 0.96 -25.28
N GLU A 221 4.01 0.95 -25.41
CA GLU A 221 3.35 1.11 -26.71
C GLU A 221 3.49 2.57 -27.19
N ALA A 222 3.17 3.53 -26.31
CA ALA A 222 3.36 4.95 -26.59
C ALA A 222 4.84 5.28 -26.85
N TRP A 223 5.76 4.72 -26.06
CA TRP A 223 7.20 4.87 -26.29
C TRP A 223 7.63 4.37 -27.67
N ASN A 224 7.24 3.15 -28.04
CA ASN A 224 7.60 2.56 -29.33
C ASN A 224 7.00 3.34 -30.51
N ALA A 225 5.84 3.97 -30.33
CA ALA A 225 5.23 4.82 -31.35
C ALA A 225 5.97 6.17 -31.53
N ALA A 226 6.53 6.71 -30.46
CA ALA A 226 7.29 7.98 -30.50
C ALA A 226 8.76 7.79 -30.91
N GLN A 227 9.34 6.63 -30.61
CA GLN A 227 10.75 6.36 -30.86
C GLN A 227 11.10 6.41 -32.35
N GLY A 228 12.15 7.18 -32.68
CA GLY A 228 12.65 7.31 -34.06
C GLY A 228 11.81 8.22 -34.96
N THR A 229 10.78 8.88 -34.43
CA THR A 229 10.05 9.93 -35.15
C THR A 229 11.00 11.09 -35.52
N PRO A 230 10.75 11.82 -36.63
CA PRO A 230 11.58 12.97 -37.01
C PRO A 230 11.64 14.04 -35.92
N GLU A 231 10.56 14.21 -35.17
CA GLU A 231 10.50 15.14 -34.04
C GLU A 231 11.44 14.72 -32.92
N MET A 232 11.39 13.45 -32.50
CA MET A 232 12.26 12.95 -31.42
C MET A 232 13.74 12.92 -31.82
N VAL A 233 14.03 12.59 -33.09
CA VAL A 233 15.39 12.68 -33.65
C VAL A 233 15.88 14.13 -33.68
N SER A 234 15.07 15.05 -34.22
CA SER A 234 15.43 16.48 -34.28
C SER A 234 15.61 17.07 -32.88
N ASN A 235 14.81 16.65 -31.90
CA ASN A 235 14.95 17.06 -30.51
C ASN A 235 16.30 16.60 -29.94
N ALA A 236 16.64 15.32 -30.11
CA ALA A 236 17.90 14.76 -29.66
C ALA A 236 19.12 15.46 -30.29
N GLU A 237 19.09 15.68 -31.62
CA GLU A 237 20.12 16.42 -32.34
C GLU A 237 20.24 17.87 -31.86
N SER A 238 19.11 18.54 -31.58
CA SER A 238 19.10 19.91 -31.05
C SER A 238 19.76 20.02 -29.68
N HIS A 239 19.82 18.94 -28.92
CA HIS A 239 20.52 18.83 -27.64
C HIS A 239 21.93 18.22 -27.75
N GLY A 240 22.41 18.01 -28.98
CA GLY A 240 23.80 17.61 -29.25
C GLY A 240 24.04 16.12 -29.13
N VAL A 241 23.00 15.29 -29.20
CA VAL A 241 23.16 13.83 -29.22
C VAL A 241 23.80 13.38 -30.53
N ILE A 242 24.88 12.60 -30.45
CA ILE A 242 25.54 12.00 -31.61
C ILE A 242 24.82 10.71 -31.98
N MET A 243 23.81 10.80 -32.85
CA MET A 243 22.87 9.71 -33.15
C MET A 243 23.52 8.38 -33.54
N SER A 244 24.66 8.41 -34.23
CA SER A 244 25.40 7.20 -34.66
C SER A 244 26.03 6.41 -33.51
N THR A 245 26.11 6.99 -32.31
CA THR A 245 26.72 6.37 -31.12
C THR A 245 25.69 5.74 -30.17
N ILE A 246 24.40 5.90 -30.47
CA ILE A 246 23.32 5.40 -29.62
C ILE A 246 23.37 3.87 -29.54
N SER A 247 23.40 3.37 -28.31
CA SER A 247 23.16 1.98 -27.97
C SER A 247 22.09 1.91 -26.88
N SER A 248 21.22 0.91 -26.93
CA SER A 248 20.12 0.76 -25.97
C SER A 248 20.06 -0.63 -25.38
N TYR A 249 19.73 -0.68 -24.09
CA TYR A 249 19.59 -1.91 -23.31
C TYR A 249 18.31 -1.81 -22.49
N GLU A 250 17.44 -2.79 -22.62
CA GLU A 250 16.20 -2.89 -21.85
C GLU A 250 16.44 -3.81 -20.66
N GLU A 251 16.16 -3.33 -19.44
CA GLU A 251 16.09 -4.20 -18.26
C GLU A 251 14.75 -4.94 -18.29
N ARG A 252 14.81 -6.27 -18.46
CA ARG A 252 13.65 -7.16 -18.48
C ARG A 252 13.44 -7.83 -17.14
#